data_AF-A0A3M9XMQ7-F1
#
_entry.id   AF-A0A3M9XMQ7-F1
#
_cell.length_a   1.000
_cell.length_b   1.000
_cell.length_c   1.000
_cell.angle_alpha   90.00
_cell.angle_beta   90.00
_cell.angle_gamma   90.00
#
_symmetry.space_group_name_H-M   'P 1'
#
loop_
_entity.id
_entity.type
_entity.pdbx_description
1 polymer ?
#
loop_
_entity_poly.entity_id
_entity_poly.type
_entity_poly.pdbx_seq_one_letter_code
_entity_poly.pdbx_strand_id
1 'polypeptide(L)'
;MDQNRLFKRGEVHRICQEALAGAPEGLDTRELGLAVVRAKGLDEGDAVLRKAVNYRIVQAMRMQELRGRVSGTGKRKGVRVWGLQ
;
A
#
# COMPACT_ATOMS: atom_id res chain seq x y z
N MET A 1 10.50 14.36 -5.94
CA MET A 1 10.42 13.99 -4.52
C MET A 1 11.17 12.68 -4.33
N ASP A 2 12.18 12.64 -3.46
CA ASP A 2 12.97 11.44 -3.22
C ASP A 2 12.21 10.46 -2.31
N GLN A 3 11.62 9.42 -2.91
CA GLN A 3 10.77 8.48 -2.19
C GLN A 3 11.51 7.72 -1.09
N ASN A 4 12.83 7.58 -1.18
CA ASN A 4 13.65 6.93 -0.17
C ASN A 4 13.79 7.78 1.11
N ARG A 5 13.59 9.10 1.01
CA ARG A 5 13.57 10.00 2.16
C ARG A 5 12.20 10.07 2.83
N LEU A 6 11.13 9.79 2.07
CA LEU A 6 9.76 9.87 2.56
C LEU A 6 9.39 8.72 3.51
N PHE A 7 9.94 7.52 3.26
CA PHE A 7 9.62 6.32 4.01
C PHE A 7 10.85 5.66 4.60
N LYS A 8 10.77 5.30 5.90
CA LYS A 8 11.75 4.41 6.52
C LYS A 8 11.69 3.02 5.89
N ARG A 9 12.80 2.28 5.96
CA ARG A 9 12.85 0.90 5.47
C ARG A 9 11.75 0.07 6.14
N GLY A 10 10.92 -0.58 5.31
CA GLY A 10 9.81 -1.43 5.76
C GLY A 10 8.54 -0.69 6.19
N GLU A 11 8.58 0.63 6.36
CA GLU A 11 7.45 1.42 6.88
C GLU A 11 6.17 1.23 6.05
N VAL A 12 6.29 1.32 4.72
CA VAL A 12 5.15 1.15 3.81
C VAL A 12 4.49 -0.21 3.96
N HIS A 13 5.27 -1.30 4.04
CA HIS A 13 4.67 -2.63 4.16
C HIS A 13 3.97 -2.80 5.50
N ARG A 14 4.52 -2.20 6.56
CA ARG A 14 3.95 -2.31 7.90
C ARG A 14 2.58 -1.63 7.95
N ILE A 15 2.48 -0.41 7.44
CA ILE A 15 1.20 0.31 7.34
C ILE A 15 0.21 -0.47 6.48
N CYS A 16 0.64 -1.04 5.35
CA CYS A 16 -0.25 -1.87 4.53
C CYS A 16 -0.74 -3.13 5.26
N GLN A 17 0.11 -3.80 6.04
CA GLN A 17 -0.31 -4.98 6.82
C GLN A 17 -1.29 -4.60 7.93
N GLU A 18 -1.05 -3.49 8.63
CA GLU A 18 -1.98 -2.96 9.64
C GLU A 18 -3.34 -2.64 9.01
N ALA A 19 -3.35 -2.01 7.83
CA ALA A 19 -4.58 -1.73 7.09
C ALA A 19 -5.30 -3.02 6.64
N LEU A 20 -4.58 -4.01 6.14
CA LEU A 20 -5.15 -5.30 5.73
C LEU A 20 -5.68 -6.12 6.91
N ALA A 21 -5.06 -6.03 8.09
CA ALA A 21 -5.55 -6.70 9.29
C ALA A 21 -6.95 -6.21 9.71
N GLY A 22 -7.28 -4.96 9.37
CA GLY A 22 -8.62 -4.38 9.59
C GLY A 22 -9.62 -4.64 8.46
N ALA A 23 -9.23 -5.29 7.36
CA ALA A 23 -10.06 -5.49 6.17
C ALA A 23 -9.93 -6.94 5.63
N PRO A 24 -10.70 -7.90 6.20
CA PRO A 24 -10.63 -9.31 5.83
C PRO A 24 -10.87 -9.60 4.34
N GLU A 25 -11.67 -8.78 3.66
CA GLU A 25 -11.95 -8.85 2.22
C GLU A 25 -10.79 -8.37 1.35
N GLY A 26 -9.74 -7.83 1.96
CA GLY A 26 -8.59 -7.25 1.29
C GLY A 26 -8.83 -5.81 0.81
N LEU A 27 -7.73 -5.13 0.54
CA LEU A 27 -7.71 -3.74 0.10
C LEU A 27 -7.03 -3.62 -1.26
N ASP A 28 -7.63 -2.81 -2.13
CA ASP A 28 -6.99 -2.42 -3.37
C ASP A 28 -5.84 -1.42 -3.13
N THR A 29 -4.92 -1.30 -4.09
CA THR A 29 -3.76 -0.41 -3.96
C THR A 29 -4.15 1.05 -3.67
N ARG A 30 -5.31 1.55 -4.13
CA ARG A 30 -5.74 2.93 -3.87
C ARG A 30 -6.18 3.08 -2.41
N GLU A 31 -6.89 2.10 -1.88
CA GLU A 31 -7.31 2.05 -0.47
C GLU A 31 -6.09 1.98 0.45
N LEU A 32 -5.10 1.13 0.11
CA LEU A 32 -3.81 1.09 0.82
C LEU A 32 -3.03 2.42 0.69
N GLY A 33 -3.09 3.06 -0.47
CA GLY A 33 -2.51 4.38 -0.69
C GLY A 33 -3.05 5.42 0.27
N LEU A 34 -4.38 5.44 0.43
CA LEU A 34 -5.06 6.32 1.37
C LEU A 34 -4.64 6.04 2.83
N ALA A 35 -4.54 4.76 3.21
CA ALA A 35 -4.06 4.38 4.53
C ALA A 35 -2.63 4.88 4.80
N VAL A 36 -1.73 4.77 3.82
CA VAL A 36 -0.34 5.27 3.93
C VAL A 36 -0.29 6.80 4.01
N VAL A 37 -1.07 7.50 3.17
CA VAL A 37 -1.16 8.97 3.20
C VAL A 37 -1.63 9.45 4.58
N ARG A 38 -2.70 8.86 5.11
CA ARG A 38 -3.24 9.17 6.43
C ARG A 38 -2.26 8.89 7.55
N ALA A 39 -1.67 7.70 7.58
CA ALA A 39 -0.70 7.30 8.60
C ALA A 39 0.54 8.21 8.64
N LYS A 40 0.88 8.84 7.50
CA LYS A 40 2.02 9.77 7.40
C LYS A 40 1.65 11.24 7.60
N GLY A 41 0.37 11.57 7.77
CA GLY A 41 -0.09 12.97 7.84
C GLY A 41 0.18 13.73 6.53
N LEU A 42 0.13 13.04 5.39
CA LEU A 42 0.33 13.63 4.07
C LEU A 42 -0.99 14.20 3.54
N ASP A 43 -0.89 15.14 2.59
CA ASP A 43 -2.08 15.73 1.95
C ASP A 43 -2.84 14.69 1.10
N GLU A 44 -4.09 14.40 1.46
CA GLU A 44 -4.99 13.52 0.72
C GLU A 44 -5.42 14.11 -0.65
N GLY A 45 -5.37 15.44 -0.78
CA GLY A 45 -5.69 16.19 -2.00
C GLY A 45 -4.59 16.12 -3.06
N ASP A 46 -3.34 15.84 -2.67
CA ASP A 46 -2.22 15.76 -3.60
C ASP A 46 -2.27 14.46 -4.44
N ALA A 47 -2.84 14.60 -5.63
CA ALA A 47 -2.97 13.49 -6.58
C ALA A 47 -1.62 12.94 -7.07
N VAL A 48 -0.58 13.78 -7.15
CA VAL A 48 0.75 13.39 -7.61
C VAL A 48 1.44 12.56 -6.53
N LEU A 49 1.38 13.02 -5.29
CA LEU A 49 1.87 12.28 -4.12
C LEU A 49 1.16 10.94 -3.99
N ARG A 50 -0.18 10.92 -4.07
CA ARG A 50 -0.96 9.68 -4.01
C ARG A 50 -0.56 8.68 -5.08
N LYS A 51 -0.29 9.12 -6.32
CA LYS A 51 0.20 8.25 -7.39
C LYS A 51 1.60 7.68 -7.07
N ALA A 52 2.50 8.50 -6.54
CA ALA A 52 3.83 8.05 -6.13
C ALA A 52 3.76 7.03 -4.98
N VAL A 53 2.90 7.26 -3.98
CA VAL A 53 2.63 6.33 -2.87
C VAL A 53 2.08 5.00 -3.40
N ASN A 54 1.09 5.03 -4.28
CA ASN A 54 0.51 3.82 -4.87
C ASN A 54 1.56 2.97 -5.61
N TYR A 55 2.44 3.61 -6.39
CA TYR A 55 3.52 2.90 -7.06
C TYR A 55 4.48 2.24 -6.05
N ARG A 56 4.86 2.98 -5.00
CA ARG A 56 5.73 2.47 -3.92
C ARG A 56 5.11 1.28 -3.19
N ILE A 57 3.80 1.31 -2.96
CA ILE A 57 3.04 0.21 -2.35
C ILE A 57 3.12 -1.03 -3.23
N VAL A 58 2.86 -0.93 -4.54
CA VAL A 58 2.95 -2.08 -5.44
C VAL A 58 4.34 -2.73 -5.38
N GLN A 59 5.40 -1.93 -5.43
CA GLN A 59 6.77 -2.44 -5.31
C GLN A 59 7.04 -3.13 -3.96
N ALA A 60 6.59 -2.51 -2.86
CA ALA A 60 6.77 -3.09 -1.52
C ALA A 60 6.00 -4.40 -1.35
N MET A 61 4.72 -4.41 -1.75
CA MET A 61 3.80 -5.53 -1.59
C MET A 61 4.18 -6.70 -2.49
N ARG A 62 4.64 -6.45 -3.72
CA ARG A 62 5.15 -7.51 -4.60
C ARG A 62 6.32 -8.26 -3.97
N MET A 63 7.22 -7.53 -3.30
CA MET A 63 8.34 -8.13 -2.57
C MET A 63 7.91 -8.86 -1.28
N GLN A 64 6.75 -8.52 -0.69
CA GLN A 64 6.20 -9.28 0.44
C GLN A 64 5.42 -10.51 -0.04
N GLU A 65 4.78 -10.44 -1.20
CA GLU A 65 4.10 -11.56 -1.86
C GLU A 65 5.09 -12.66 -2.22
N LEU A 66 6.24 -12.31 -2.80
CA LEU A 66 7.33 -13.26 -3.06
C LEU A 66 7.88 -13.92 -1.77
N ARG A 67 7.61 -13.33 -0.60
CA ARG A 67 7.99 -13.86 0.71
C ARG A 67 6.85 -14.58 1.43
N GLY A 68 5.70 -14.77 0.78
CA GLY A 68 4.53 -15.45 1.37
C GLY A 68 3.88 -14.71 2.53
N ARG A 69 4.00 -13.38 2.60
CA ARG A 69 3.40 -12.59 3.70
C ARG A 69 2.07 -11.93 3.35
N VAL A 70 1.82 -11.77 2.05
CA VAL A 70 0.60 -11.17 1.49
C VAL A 70 0.31 -11.87 0.17
N SER A 71 -0.94 -11.84 -0.26
CA SER A 71 -1.36 -12.43 -1.52
C SER A 71 -2.07 -11.41 -2.41
N GLY A 72 -1.92 -11.53 -3.73
CA GLY A 72 -2.79 -10.82 -4.67
C GLY A 72 -4.08 -11.59 -4.88
N THR A 73 -5.19 -11.09 -4.33
CA THR A 73 -6.50 -11.78 -4.34
C THR A 73 -7.35 -11.48 -5.57
N GLY A 74 -6.87 -10.65 -6.49
CA GLY A 74 -7.55 -10.33 -7.74
C GLY A 74 -7.46 -8.85 -8.11
N LYS A 75 -8.50 -8.33 -8.76
CA LYS A 75 -8.61 -6.92 -9.14
C LYS A 75 -10.00 -6.36 -8.81
N ARG A 76 -10.06 -5.13 -8.29
CA ARG A 76 -11.26 -4.32 -8.05
C ARG A 76 -11.15 -3.05 -8.90
N LYS A 77 -12.11 -2.81 -9.81
CA LYS A 77 -12.10 -1.65 -10.73
C LYS A 77 -10.74 -1.46 -11.44
N GLY A 78 -10.17 -2.56 -11.92
CA GLY A 78 -8.86 -2.60 -12.60
C GLY A 78 -7.63 -2.49 -11.70
N VAL A 79 -7.79 -2.31 -10.39
CA VAL A 79 -6.67 -2.20 -9.43
C VAL A 79 -6.50 -3.49 -8.65
N ARG A 80 -5.25 -3.88 -8.45
CA ARG A 80 -4.89 -5.09 -7.71
C ARG A 80 -5.38 -5.00 -6.26
N VAL A 81 -6.01 -6.08 -5.80
CA VAL A 81 -6.41 -6.29 -4.41
C VAL A 81 -5.34 -7.13 -3.71
N TRP A 82 -5.04 -6.77 -2.47
CA TRP A 82 -4.11 -7.44 -1.60
C TRP A 82 -4.85 -8.03 -0.40
N GLY A 83 -4.44 -9.22 0.04
CA GLY A 83 -4.90 -9.86 1.26
C GLY A 83 -3.73 -10.28 2.14
N LEU A 84 -4.00 -10.51 3.43
CA LEU A 84 -3.09 -11.25 4.28
C LEU A 84 -3.09 -12.73 3.86
N GLN A 85 -1.95 -13.38 4.07
CA GLN A 85 -1.83 -14.83 3.87
C GLN A 85 -2.06 -15.57 5.20
#